data_AF-A0A2M8Q996-F1
#
_entry.id   AF-A0A2M8Q996-F1
#
_cell.length_a   1.000
_cell.length_b   1.000
_cell.length_c   1.000
_cell.angle_alpha   90.00
_cell.angle_beta   90.00
_cell.angle_gamma   90.00
#
_symmetry.space_group_name_H-M   'P 1'
#
loop_
_entity.id
_entity.type
_entity.pdbx_description
1 polymer ?
#
loop_
_entity_poly.entity_id
_entity_poly.type
_entity_poly.pdbx_seq_one_letter_code
_entity_poly.pdbx_strand_id
1 'polypeptide(L)'
;GDAYRGGLFAALLAGLPWDVAGRVAALCGAYALEHRGTTAHRFTPEEFIRRYTANFGPEPRLDRLFANRQEVVDALPATDAR
;
A
#
# COMPACT_ATOMS: atom_id res chain seq x y z
N GLY A 1 -3.49 -0.19 13.64
CA GLY A 1 -2.86 -1.51 13.41
C GLY A 1 -3.13 -2.01 12.01
N ASP A 2 -4.40 -2.04 11.61
CA ASP A 2 -4.81 -2.64 10.33
C ASP A 2 -4.30 -1.88 9.10
N ALA A 3 -4.20 -0.55 9.17
CA ALA A 3 -3.60 0.24 8.08
C ALA A 3 -2.13 -0.13 7.81
N TYR A 4 -1.37 -0.43 8.87
CA TYR A 4 0.01 -0.91 8.73
C TYR A 4 0.04 -2.28 8.04
N ARG A 5 -0.77 -3.22 8.52
CA ARG A 5 -0.84 -4.58 7.97
C ARG A 5 -1.32 -4.58 6.51
N GLY A 6 -2.35 -3.79 6.21
CA GLY A 6 -2.87 -3.60 4.85
C GLY A 6 -1.82 -3.01 3.92
N GLY A 7 -1.10 -1.97 4.36
CA GLY A 7 0.01 -1.39 3.60
C GLY A 7 1.16 -2.38 3.37
N LEU A 8 1.50 -3.19 4.37
CA LEU A 8 2.55 -4.21 4.26
C LEU A 8 2.16 -5.29 3.24
N PHE A 9 0.96 -5.84 3.34
CA PHE A 9 0.50 -6.87 2.39
C PHE A 9 0.38 -6.32 0.98
N ALA A 10 -0.14 -5.10 0.80
CA ALA A 10 -0.21 -4.46 -0.51
C ALA A 10 1.18 -4.31 -1.15
N ALA A 11 2.18 -3.87 -0.37
CA ALA A 11 3.55 -3.73 -0.85
C ALA A 11 4.20 -5.06 -1.21
N LEU A 12 3.99 -6.11 -0.41
CA LEU A 12 4.54 -7.44 -0.68
C LEU A 12 3.89 -8.07 -1.92
N LEU A 13 2.57 -7.92 -2.08
CA LEU A 13 1.84 -8.37 -3.27
C LEU A 13 2.29 -7.63 -4.54
N ALA A 14 2.71 -6.37 -4.41
CA ALA A 14 3.33 -5.60 -5.49
C ALA A 14 4.81 -5.97 -5.75
N GLY A 15 5.35 -6.98 -5.06
CA GLY A 15 6.73 -7.44 -5.24
C GLY A 15 7.78 -6.47 -4.72
N LEU A 16 7.43 -5.63 -3.74
CA LEU A 16 8.39 -4.71 -3.11
C LEU A 16 9.27 -5.44 -2.09
N PRO A 17 10.56 -5.06 -1.98
CA PRO A 17 11.44 -5.62 -0.98
C PRO A 17 10.99 -5.20 0.44
N TRP A 18 11.37 -6.00 1.44
CA TRP A 18 10.90 -5.86 2.82
C TRP A 18 11.16 -4.49 3.45
N ASP A 19 12.29 -3.85 3.12
CA ASP A 19 12.64 -2.52 3.62
C ASP A 19 11.71 -1.44 3.07
N VAL A 20 11.36 -1.52 1.78
CA VAL A 20 10.39 -0.62 1.14
C VAL A 20 8.98 -0.91 1.66
N ALA A 21 8.61 -2.18 1.78
CA ALA A 21 7.29 -2.60 2.26
C ALA A 21 7.03 -2.14 3.70
N GLY A 22 8.04 -2.20 4.58
CA GLY A 22 7.95 -1.68 5.94
C GLY A 22 7.72 -0.16 5.98
N ARG A 23 8.37 0.60 5.10
CA ARG A 23 8.18 2.07 4.98
C ARG A 23 6.80 2.43 4.46
N VAL A 24 6.29 1.68 3.47
CA VAL A 24 4.91 1.81 2.98
C VAL A 24 3.92 1.55 4.11
N ALA A 25 4.09 0.46 4.86
CA ALA A 25 3.26 0.11 5.99
C ALA A 25 3.26 1.19 7.09
N ALA A 26 4.45 1.71 7.43
CA ALA A 26 4.60 2.79 8.41
C ALA A 26 3.86 4.06 7.98
N LEU A 27 3.97 4.44 6.69
CA LEU A 27 3.28 5.59 6.13
C LEU A 27 1.75 5.41 6.15
N CYS A 28 1.23 4.24 5.78
CA CYS A 28 -0.20 3.93 5.91
C CYS A 28 -0.69 4.01 7.36
N GLY A 29 0.14 3.56 8.32
CA GLY A 29 -0.13 3.71 9.74
C GLY A 29 -0.19 5.17 10.18
N ALA A 30 0.74 6.01 9.71
CA ALA A 30 0.76 7.45 10.00
C ALA A 30 -0.51 8.15 9.47
N TYR A 31 -0.91 7.87 8.22
CA TYR A 31 -2.18 8.35 7.69
C TYR A 31 -3.34 7.95 8.62
N ALA A 32 -3.46 6.68 9.01
CA ALA A 32 -4.55 6.24 9.87
C ALA A 32 -4.62 6.92 11.25
N LEU A 33 -3.49 7.42 11.79
CA LEU A 33 -3.46 8.16 13.05
C LEU A 33 -3.80 9.64 12.90
N GLU A 34 -3.52 10.22 11.73
CA GLU A 34 -3.67 11.65 11.47
C GLU A 34 -5.10 12.10 11.22
N HIS A 35 -6.05 11.19 10.97
CA HIS A 35 -7.46 11.57 10.92
C HIS A 35 -8.22 10.92 12.06
N ARG A 36 -8.81 11.78 12.90
CA ARG A 36 -9.75 11.38 13.95
C ARG A 36 -11.08 11.03 13.28
N GLY A 37 -11.18 9.79 12.82
CA GLY A 37 -12.36 9.22 12.16
C GLY A 37 -11.96 8.08 11.24
N THR A 38 -12.58 6.92 11.39
CA THR A 38 -12.24 5.64 10.72
C THR A 38 -12.39 5.65 9.20
N THR A 39 -12.93 6.71 8.61
CA THR A 39 -13.48 6.66 7.26
C THR A 39 -13.30 8.01 6.58
N ALA A 40 -12.18 8.16 5.86
CA ALA A 40 -12.00 8.95 4.63
C ALA A 40 -10.64 9.65 4.58
N HIS A 41 -9.55 8.89 4.70
CA HIS A 41 -8.32 9.29 4.03
C HIS A 41 -8.37 8.78 2.60
N ARG A 42 -8.61 9.69 1.65
CA ARG A 42 -8.30 9.46 0.25
C ARG A 42 -7.02 10.23 -0.03
N PHE A 43 -5.95 9.52 -0.34
CA PHE A 43 -4.78 10.10 -0.95
C PHE A 43 -4.72 9.61 -2.40
N THR A 44 -4.19 10.44 -3.28
CA THR A 44 -3.84 10.00 -4.62
C THR A 44 -2.50 9.26 -4.60
N PRO A 45 -2.21 8.39 -5.59
CA PRO A 45 -0.88 7.79 -5.74
C PRO A 45 0.26 8.81 -5.68
N GLU A 46 0.08 9.97 -6.32
CA GLU A 46 1.07 11.04 -6.37
C GLU A 46 1.32 11.66 -4.99
N GLU A 47 0.24 11.89 -4.21
CA GLU A 47 0.36 12.39 -2.84
C GLU A 47 1.10 11.40 -1.93
N PHE A 48 0.81 10.11 -2.10
CA PHE A 48 1.49 9.05 -1.37
C PHE A 48 2.98 9.00 -1.71
N ILE A 49 3.32 8.99 -3.01
CA ILE A 49 4.71 8.95 -3.48
C ILE A 49 5.47 10.20 -3.02
N ARG A 50 4.86 11.39 -3.11
CA ARG A 50 5.46 12.63 -2.63
C ARG A 50 5.78 12.55 -1.13
N ARG A 51 4.83 12.04 -0.34
CA ARG A 51 5.01 11.94 1.11
C ARG A 51 6.02 10.87 1.49
N TYR A 52 6.01 9.73 0.82
CA TYR A 52 7.05 8.71 0.96
C TYR A 52 8.43 9.32 0.67
N THR A 53 8.55 10.01 -0.46
CA THR A 53 9.80 10.64 -0.91
C THR A 53 10.33 11.64 0.10
N ALA A 54 9.45 12.45 0.70
CA ALA A 54 9.83 13.43 1.72
C ALA A 54 10.38 12.79 3.01
N ASN A 55 9.99 11.54 3.35
CA ASN A 55 10.38 10.87 4.59
C ASN A 55 11.53 9.86 4.40
N PHE A 56 11.59 9.20 3.25
CA PHE A 56 12.50 8.07 3.02
C PHE A 56 13.36 8.21 1.77
N GLY A 57 13.18 9.28 0.99
CA GLY A 57 13.80 9.46 -0.32
C GLY A 57 13.01 8.81 -1.47
N PRO A 58 13.39 9.10 -2.72
CA PRO A 58 12.68 8.60 -3.89
C PRO A 58 12.83 7.08 -4.01
N GLU A 59 11.74 6.38 -4.30
CA GLU A 59 11.72 4.93 -4.53
C GLU A 59 10.95 4.63 -5.82
N PRO A 60 11.65 4.34 -6.94
CA PRO A 60 11.03 4.12 -8.24
C PRO A 60 10.17 2.85 -8.30
N ARG A 61 10.31 1.92 -7.35
CA ARG A 61 9.48 0.71 -7.34
C ARG A 61 8.06 0.97 -6.84
N LEU A 62 7.78 2.12 -6.22
CA LEU A 62 6.43 2.44 -5.72
C LEU A 62 5.36 2.47 -6.81
N ASP A 63 5.73 2.68 -8.07
CA ASP A 63 4.80 2.60 -9.20
C ASP A 63 4.08 1.23 -9.26
N ARG A 64 4.76 0.15 -8.86
CA ARG A 64 4.17 -1.20 -8.80
C ARG A 64 3.01 -1.32 -7.82
N LEU A 65 3.03 -0.52 -6.75
CA LEU A 65 1.96 -0.49 -5.76
C LEU A 65 0.64 0.03 -6.36
N PHE A 66 0.72 0.87 -7.38
CA PHE A 66 -0.42 1.51 -8.02
C PHE A 66 -0.73 0.96 -9.42
N ALA A 67 0.22 0.22 -10.03
CA ALA A 67 0.04 -0.44 -11.33
C ALA A 67 -0.91 -1.65 -11.27
N ASN A 68 -0.99 -2.37 -10.15
CA ASN A 68 -1.56 -3.73 -10.09
C ASN A 68 -2.98 -3.87 -9.55
N ARG A 69 -3.86 -2.89 -9.77
CA ARG A 69 -5.27 -3.02 -9.35
C ARG A 69 -6.06 -4.09 -10.14
N GLN A 70 -5.50 -4.65 -11.23
CA GLN A 70 -6.19 -5.57 -12.13
C GLN A 70 -5.80 -7.06 -11.95
N GLU A 71 -4.55 -7.40 -11.61
CA GLU A 71 -4.06 -8.79 -11.72
C GLU A 71 -4.42 -9.71 -10.55
N VAL A 72 -4.72 -9.17 -9.36
CA VAL A 72 -5.02 -9.99 -8.16
C VAL A 72 -6.40 -10.65 -8.25
N VAL A 73 -7.32 -10.09 -9.04
CA VAL A 73 -8.65 -10.70 -9.28
C VAL A 73 -8.53 -11.93 -10.19
N ASP A 74 -7.60 -11.92 -11.14
CA ASP A 74 -7.45 -12.99 -12.13
C ASP A 74 -6.64 -14.19 -11.61
N ALA A 75 -5.83 -14.00 -10.56
CA ALA A 75 -4.96 -15.04 -9.99
C ALA A 75 -5.61 -15.88 -8.87
N LEU A 76 -6.82 -15.53 -8.41
CA LEU A 76 -7.54 -16.35 -7.44
C LEU A 76 -8.31 -17.44 -8.19
N PRO A 77 -7.98 -18.73 -8.02
CA PRO A 77 -8.79 -19.79 -8.60
C PRO A 77 -10.21 -19.66 -8.03
N ALA A 78 -11.20 -19.56 -8.92
CA ALA A 78 -12.61 -19.70 -8.56
C ALA A 78 -12.72 -20.98 -7.72
N THR A 79 -12.96 -20.82 -6.42
CA THR A 79 -13.12 -21.96 -5.53
C THR A 79 -14.42 -22.63 -5.95
N ASP A 80 -14.30 -23.77 -6.65
CA ASP A 80 -15.40 -24.65 -7.00
C ASP A 80 -16.01 -25.15 -5.68
N ALA A 81 -17.08 -24.49 -5.25
CA ALA A 81 -17.94 -24.94 -4.17
C ALA A 81 -18.79 -26.09 -4.72
N ARG A 82 -18.27 -27.31 -4.58
CA ARG A 82 -19.07 -28.54 -4.61
C ARG A 82 -19.59 -28.89 -3.23
#